data_AF-A0AAV3ZUV0-F1
#
_entry.id   AF-A0AAV3ZUV0-F1
#
_cell.length_a   1.000
_cell.length_b   1.000
_cell.length_c   1.000
_cell.angle_alpha   90.00
_cell.angle_beta   90.00
_cell.angle_gamma   90.00
#
_symmetry.space_group_name_H-M   'P 1'
#
loop_
_entity.id
_entity.type
_entity.pdbx_description
1 polymer ?
#
loop_
_entity_poly.entity_id
_entity_poly.type
_entity_poly.pdbx_seq_one_letter_code
_entity_poly.pdbx_strand_id
1 'polypeptide(L)'
;MEHPQTFLLLVLMALAVTCASAQSRHRQVCGNVPYVWRNNNMSCPHVHAVCADVFNTRRDWFNGTACQEKRVLHNCMCPGNSLCPVNSDAHKVYSTRQHTQYLCQPVCTLPYCQNIRMTPRRGHRRVDPIFPMTSVQNAPEFGNRTYTKLDCRCPRHHYPVQAAGVHRAVTSYTHRWDAIKNTYSTFYICRGYRGEH
;
A
#
# COMPACT_ATOMS: atom_id res chain seq x y z
N MET A 1 -14.05 14.74 -64.91
CA MET A 1 -12.60 14.47 -64.79
C MET A 1 -12.21 14.73 -63.35
N GLU A 2 -12.37 13.71 -62.50
CA GLU A 2 -12.13 13.84 -61.06
C GLU A 2 -10.64 13.77 -60.76
N HIS A 3 -10.16 14.68 -59.92
CA HIS A 3 -8.74 14.89 -59.63
C HIS A 3 -8.20 13.75 -58.73
N PRO A 4 -7.35 12.84 -59.23
CA PRO A 4 -6.80 11.74 -58.44
C PRO A 4 -5.87 12.20 -57.31
N GLN A 5 -5.43 13.46 -57.33
CA GLN A 5 -4.48 14.02 -56.37
C GLN A 5 -5.11 14.34 -55.00
N THR A 6 -6.39 14.72 -54.93
CA THR A 6 -7.06 15.04 -53.66
C THR A 6 -7.37 13.79 -52.83
N PHE A 7 -7.66 12.66 -53.49
CA PHE A 7 -7.90 11.39 -52.81
C PHE A 7 -6.64 10.84 -52.13
N LEU A 8 -5.49 10.96 -52.80
CA LEU A 8 -4.21 10.49 -52.27
C LEU A 8 -3.80 11.27 -51.00
N LEU A 9 -4.01 12.59 -51.00
CA LEU A 9 -3.74 13.47 -49.86
C LEU A 9 -4.61 13.12 -48.64
N LEU A 10 -5.90 12.83 -48.85
CA LEU A 10 -6.80 12.44 -47.76
C LEU A 10 -6.41 11.10 -47.13
N VAL A 11 -6.01 10.12 -47.94
CA VAL A 11 -5.56 8.81 -47.46
C VAL A 11 -4.26 8.92 -46.68
N LEU A 12 -3.29 9.72 -47.16
CA LEU A 12 -2.03 9.96 -46.46
C LEU A 12 -2.22 10.69 -45.12
N MET A 13 -3.13 11.67 -45.07
CA MET A 13 -3.48 12.36 -43.83
C MET A 13 -4.19 11.44 -42.83
N ALA A 14 -5.10 10.59 -43.29
CA ALA A 14 -5.75 9.59 -42.44
C ALA A 14 -4.76 8.56 -41.87
N LEU A 15 -3.78 8.12 -42.67
CA LEU A 15 -2.67 7.25 -42.22
C LEU A 15 -1.76 7.94 -41.20
N ALA A 16 -1.43 9.22 -41.39
CA ALA A 16 -0.63 9.97 -40.42
C ALA A 16 -1.35 10.14 -39.08
N VAL A 17 -2.65 10.42 -39.09
CA VAL A 17 -3.48 10.60 -37.88
C VAL A 17 -3.66 9.27 -37.13
N THR A 18 -3.82 8.16 -37.84
CA THR A 18 -3.94 6.82 -37.23
C THR A 18 -2.61 6.32 -36.67
N CYS A 19 -1.48 6.57 -37.34
CA CYS A 19 -0.16 6.26 -36.80
C CYS A 19 0.19 7.10 -35.55
N ALA A 20 -0.15 8.40 -35.54
CA ALA A 20 0.09 9.28 -34.40
C ALA A 20 -0.77 8.93 -33.17
N SER A 21 -1.99 8.43 -33.40
CA SER A 21 -2.90 7.99 -32.33
C SER A 21 -2.57 6.58 -31.79
N ALA A 22 -1.90 5.74 -32.58
CA ALA A 22 -1.39 4.45 -32.11
C ALA A 22 -0.16 4.60 -31.19
N GLN A 23 0.75 5.53 -31.50
CA GLN A 23 1.95 5.78 -30.68
C GLN A 23 1.64 6.43 -29.32
N SER A 24 0.51 7.11 -29.17
CA SER A 24 0.11 7.76 -27.91
C SER A 24 -0.55 6.80 -26.90
N ARG A 25 -0.93 5.57 -27.30
CA ARG A 25 -1.55 4.58 -26.40
C ARG A 25 -0.55 3.80 -25.53
N HIS A 26 0.75 3.92 -25.79
CA HIS A 26 1.81 3.34 -24.96
C HIS A 26 2.85 4.39 -24.59
N ARG A 27 2.46 5.44 -23.86
CA ARG A 27 3.46 6.21 -23.10
C ARG A 27 4.05 5.28 -22.05
N GLN A 28 5.24 4.75 -22.35
CA GLN A 28 6.12 4.01 -21.44
C GLN A 28 6.63 5.00 -20.39
N VAL A 29 5.79 5.31 -19.39
CA VAL A 29 6.17 6.24 -18.32
C VAL A 29 7.06 5.50 -17.32
N CYS A 30 8.35 5.80 -17.36
CA CYS A 30 9.28 5.49 -16.28
C CYS A 30 9.24 6.63 -15.24
N GLY A 31 9.17 6.28 -13.95
CA GLY A 31 9.13 7.25 -12.86
C GLY A 31 7.90 7.13 -11.97
N ASN A 32 7.30 8.28 -11.61
CA ASN A 32 6.11 8.32 -10.76
C ASN A 32 4.88 7.94 -11.58
N VAL A 33 4.30 6.77 -11.28
CA VAL A 33 3.03 6.35 -11.90
C VAL A 33 1.89 7.14 -11.27
N PRO A 34 0.83 7.50 -12.05
CA PRO A 34 -0.33 8.18 -11.51
C PRO A 34 -0.89 7.50 -10.26
N TYR A 35 -1.41 8.31 -9.34
CA TYR A 35 -2.01 7.82 -8.11
C TYR A 35 -3.14 6.85 -8.42
N VAL A 36 -3.09 5.68 -7.78
CA VAL A 36 -4.18 4.70 -7.85
C VAL A 36 -4.93 4.76 -6.53
N TRP A 37 -6.25 4.88 -6.60
CA TRP A 37 -7.11 4.83 -5.45
C TRP A 37 -7.79 3.47 -5.34
N ARG A 38 -7.68 2.82 -4.18
CA ARG A 38 -8.41 1.58 -3.90
C ARG A 38 -9.83 1.86 -3.43
N ASN A 39 -10.01 2.84 -2.55
CA ASN A 39 -11.30 3.20 -1.98
C ASN A 39 -11.54 4.70 -2.14
N ASN A 40 -11.92 5.11 -3.36
CA ASN A 40 -12.25 6.50 -3.67
C ASN A 40 -13.31 7.05 -2.69
N ASN A 41 -13.12 8.29 -2.27
CA ASN A 41 -14.03 9.06 -1.42
C ASN A 41 -14.40 8.45 -0.06
N MET A 42 -13.63 7.47 0.44
CA MET A 42 -13.83 6.94 1.79
C MET A 42 -12.79 7.51 2.76
N SER A 43 -13.27 8.05 3.87
CA SER A 43 -12.40 8.41 5.00
C SER A 43 -11.82 7.15 5.64
N CYS A 44 -10.59 7.24 6.14
CA CYS A 44 -9.96 6.15 6.85
C CYS A 44 -10.76 5.79 8.12
N PRO A 45 -11.11 4.51 8.32
CA PRO A 45 -12.07 4.10 9.36
C PRO A 45 -11.47 4.12 10.77
N HIS A 46 -10.13 4.26 10.88
CA HIS A 46 -9.41 4.25 12.15
C HIS A 46 -8.26 5.24 12.10
N VAL A 47 -7.93 5.85 13.24
CA VAL A 47 -6.86 6.86 13.38
C VAL A 47 -5.47 6.34 12.98
N HIS A 48 -5.27 5.03 13.10
CA HIS A 48 -4.04 4.33 12.69
C HIS A 48 -4.22 3.44 11.46
N ALA A 49 -5.24 3.67 10.65
CA ALA A 49 -5.39 3.00 9.37
C ALA A 49 -4.29 3.46 8.39
N VAL A 50 -3.79 2.54 7.59
CA VAL A 50 -2.84 2.81 6.50
C VAL A 50 -3.57 3.55 5.40
N CYS A 51 -3.30 4.84 5.26
CA CYS A 51 -3.94 5.69 4.25
C CYS A 51 -3.34 5.53 2.85
N ALA A 52 -2.08 5.09 2.75
CA ALA A 52 -1.47 4.74 1.47
C ALA A 52 -0.35 3.72 1.61
N ASP A 53 -0.19 2.91 0.57
CA ASP A 53 0.96 2.06 0.35
C ASP A 53 1.81 2.62 -0.80
N VAL A 54 3.11 2.72 -0.61
CA VAL A 54 4.06 3.15 -1.64
C VAL A 54 5.03 2.02 -1.93
N PHE A 55 5.03 1.59 -3.18
CA PHE A 55 5.90 0.54 -3.69
C PHE A 55 6.98 1.16 -4.58
N ASN A 56 8.23 0.82 -4.28
CA ASN A 56 9.39 1.13 -5.11
C ASN A 56 9.79 -0.17 -5.81
N THR A 57 9.37 -0.32 -7.06
CA THR A 57 9.59 -1.54 -7.84
C THR A 57 10.46 -1.27 -9.05
N ARG A 58 11.19 -2.28 -9.49
CA ARG A 58 11.84 -2.26 -10.80
C ARG A 58 10.87 -2.88 -11.80
N ARG A 59 10.47 -2.12 -12.81
CA ARG A 59 9.67 -2.61 -13.93
C ARG A 59 10.61 -2.96 -15.08
N ASP A 60 10.61 -4.23 -15.46
CA ASP A 60 11.29 -4.70 -16.67
C ASP A 60 10.31 -4.62 -17.86
N TRP A 61 10.74 -4.03 -18.97
CA TRP A 61 9.88 -3.70 -20.12
C TRP A 61 9.87 -4.76 -21.22
N PHE A 62 10.33 -5.97 -20.92
CA PHE A 62 10.45 -7.11 -21.87
C PHE A 62 11.36 -6.86 -23.10
N ASN A 63 11.81 -5.62 -23.34
CA ASN A 63 12.78 -5.23 -24.36
C ASN A 63 14.23 -5.15 -23.82
N GLY A 64 14.48 -5.77 -22.66
CA GLY A 64 15.78 -5.71 -21.97
C GLY A 64 16.05 -4.42 -21.17
N THR A 65 15.17 -3.41 -21.26
CA THR A 65 15.29 -2.20 -20.42
C THR A 65 14.49 -2.34 -19.13
N ALA A 66 14.99 -1.71 -18.08
CA ALA A 66 14.33 -1.67 -16.78
C ALA A 66 14.33 -0.25 -16.25
N CYS A 67 13.28 0.13 -15.53
CA CYS A 67 13.28 1.39 -14.81
C CYS A 67 12.69 1.26 -13.40
N GLN A 68 13.11 2.18 -12.54
CA GLN A 68 12.57 2.31 -11.21
C GLN A 68 11.21 2.99 -11.29
N GLU A 69 10.23 2.41 -10.63
CA GLU A 69 8.85 2.86 -10.57
C GLU A 69 8.49 3.13 -9.11
N LYS A 70 7.97 4.32 -8.84
CA LYS A 70 7.30 4.63 -7.58
C LYS A 70 5.80 4.59 -7.82
N ARG A 71 5.13 3.61 -7.21
CA ARG A 71 3.68 3.45 -7.29
C ARG A 71 3.05 3.74 -5.94
N VAL A 72 2.14 4.72 -5.92
CA VAL A 72 1.39 5.10 -4.72
C VAL A 72 -0.03 4.58 -4.85
N LEU A 73 -0.45 3.76 -3.89
CA LEU A 73 -1.81 3.27 -3.74
C LEU A 73 -2.47 3.96 -2.55
N HIS A 74 -3.40 4.87 -2.81
CA HIS A 74 -4.19 5.50 -1.76
C HIS A 74 -5.33 4.55 -1.35
N ASN A 75 -5.36 4.21 -0.07
CA ASN A 75 -6.35 3.28 0.50
C ASN A 75 -7.57 4.01 1.05
N CYS A 76 -7.42 5.24 1.54
CA CYS A 76 -8.49 6.06 2.09
C CYS A 76 -8.03 7.52 2.22
N MET A 77 -8.98 8.45 2.38
CA MET A 77 -8.73 9.85 2.69
C MET A 77 -8.50 10.02 4.19
N CYS A 78 -7.57 10.90 4.54
CA CYS A 78 -7.36 11.28 5.92
C CYS A 78 -8.51 12.15 6.44
N PRO A 79 -8.70 12.23 7.77
CA PRO A 79 -9.75 13.05 8.36
C PRO A 79 -9.78 14.47 7.78
N GLY A 80 -10.98 15.02 7.59
CA GLY A 80 -11.17 16.29 6.90
C GLY A 80 -10.99 16.23 5.37
N ASN A 81 -11.17 15.05 4.75
CA ASN A 81 -11.00 14.82 3.31
C ASN A 81 -9.61 15.21 2.78
N SER A 82 -8.59 15.05 3.62
CA SER A 82 -7.21 15.38 3.28
C SER A 82 -6.51 14.22 2.57
N LEU A 83 -5.57 14.54 1.67
CA LEU A 83 -4.72 13.54 1.03
C LEU A 83 -3.77 12.92 2.06
N CYS A 84 -3.49 11.62 1.90
CA CYS A 84 -2.51 10.91 2.71
C CYS A 84 -1.12 11.55 2.55
N PRO A 85 -0.38 11.82 3.65
CA PRO A 85 0.89 12.56 3.63
C PRO A 85 2.08 11.69 3.16
N VAL A 86 2.03 11.18 1.93
CA VAL A 86 3.00 10.22 1.34
C VAL A 86 4.41 10.77 1.11
N ASN A 87 4.64 12.05 1.39
CA ASN A 87 5.94 12.71 1.30
C ASN A 87 6.51 13.10 2.67
N SER A 88 5.83 12.76 3.77
CA SER A 88 6.28 13.06 5.13
C SER A 88 6.84 11.83 5.82
N ASP A 89 8.14 11.83 6.13
CA ASP A 89 8.77 10.74 6.88
C ASP A 89 8.18 10.58 8.29
N ALA A 90 7.58 11.65 8.85
CA ALA A 90 6.88 11.58 10.14
C ALA A 90 5.64 10.68 10.11
N HIS A 91 5.12 10.34 8.94
CA HIS A 91 3.92 9.52 8.74
C HIS A 91 4.22 8.14 8.16
N LYS A 92 5.50 7.82 7.97
CA LYS A 92 5.98 6.69 7.20
C LYS A 92 6.44 5.54 8.09
N VAL A 93 6.07 4.33 7.70
CA VAL A 93 6.64 3.09 8.25
C VAL A 93 7.10 2.17 7.12
N TYR A 94 8.18 1.44 7.36
CA TYR A 94 8.67 0.44 6.41
C TYR A 94 8.00 -0.91 6.65
N SER A 95 7.30 -1.43 5.64
CA SER A 95 6.79 -2.82 5.63
C SER A 95 7.87 -3.77 5.11
N THR A 96 8.54 -3.36 4.02
CA THR A 96 9.75 -3.99 3.47
C THR A 96 10.71 -2.92 2.93
N ARG A 97 11.86 -3.31 2.37
CA ARG A 97 12.76 -2.38 1.65
C ARG A 97 12.08 -1.66 0.48
N GLN A 98 11.12 -2.32 -0.18
CA GLN A 98 10.45 -1.82 -1.38
C GLN A 98 9.00 -1.38 -1.13
N HIS A 99 8.47 -1.58 0.08
CA HIS A 99 7.09 -1.28 0.43
C HIS A 99 7.06 -0.45 1.71
N THR A 100 6.57 0.77 1.58
CA THR A 100 6.35 1.69 2.69
C THR A 100 4.86 1.95 2.85
N GLN A 101 4.43 2.17 4.08
CA GLN A 101 3.05 2.44 4.43
C GLN A 101 2.99 3.81 5.11
N TYR A 102 1.92 4.55 4.85
CA TYR A 102 1.71 5.88 5.41
C TYR A 102 0.43 5.92 6.24
N LEU A 103 0.49 6.67 7.33
CA LEU A 103 -0.62 6.92 8.25
C LEU A 103 -1.08 8.37 8.16
N CYS A 104 -2.35 8.62 8.51
CA CYS A 104 -2.86 9.99 8.60
C CYS A 104 -2.27 10.75 9.79
N GLN A 105 -1.98 10.06 10.88
CA GLN A 105 -1.34 10.62 12.06
C GLN A 105 0.17 10.31 12.06
N PRO A 106 1.00 11.16 12.69
CA PRO A 106 2.43 10.89 12.80
C PRO A 106 2.71 9.54 13.48
N VAL A 107 3.68 8.78 12.98
CA VAL A 107 4.00 7.45 13.50
C VAL A 107 4.54 7.48 14.93
N CYS A 108 5.01 8.64 15.40
CA CYS A 108 5.48 8.81 16.77
C CYS A 108 4.37 8.64 17.81
N THR A 109 3.09 8.78 17.43
CA THR A 109 1.94 8.54 18.32
C THR A 109 1.73 7.06 18.62
N LEU A 110 2.26 6.16 17.77
CA LEU A 110 2.20 4.72 18.00
C LEU A 110 3.25 4.30 19.03
N PRO A 111 2.90 3.52 20.07
CA PRO A 111 3.91 2.94 20.95
C PRO A 111 4.78 1.93 20.20
N TYR A 112 5.99 1.68 20.69
CA TYR A 112 6.74 0.49 20.28
C TYR A 112 6.05 -0.74 20.83
N CYS A 113 5.96 -1.81 20.04
CA CYS A 113 5.33 -3.06 20.48
C CYS A 113 6.01 -3.65 21.74
N GLN A 114 7.29 -3.36 21.95
CA GLN A 114 8.01 -3.77 23.16
C GLN A 114 7.54 -3.11 24.46
N ASN A 115 6.91 -1.94 24.35
CA ASN A 115 6.48 -1.15 25.49
C ASN A 115 5.03 -1.46 25.90
N ILE A 116 4.30 -2.24 25.10
CA ILE A 116 2.93 -2.63 25.44
C ILE A 116 3.02 -3.80 26.42
N ARG A 117 2.44 -3.62 27.61
CA ARG A 117 2.36 -4.70 28.59
C ARG A 117 1.35 -5.74 28.10
N MET A 118 1.86 -6.93 27.87
CA MET A 118 1.10 -8.15 27.61
C MET A 118 0.41 -8.58 28.91
N THR A 119 -0.88 -8.24 29.08
CA THR A 119 -1.67 -8.73 30.22
C THR A 119 -2.25 -10.11 29.90
N PRO A 120 -2.03 -11.13 30.74
CA PRO A 120 -2.73 -12.40 30.59
C PRO A 120 -4.25 -12.15 30.65
N ARG A 121 -5.02 -12.69 29.71
CA ARG A 121 -6.47 -12.77 29.89
C ARG A 121 -6.75 -13.59 31.15
N ARG A 122 -7.64 -13.14 32.03
CA ARG A 122 -8.04 -13.87 33.25
C ARG A 122 -8.36 -15.33 32.87
N GLY A 123 -7.67 -16.29 33.48
CA GLY A 123 -7.84 -17.72 33.22
C GLY A 123 -6.94 -18.34 32.13
N HIS A 124 -6.16 -17.54 31.39
CA HIS A 124 -5.22 -18.06 30.38
C HIS A 124 -3.76 -17.91 30.84
N ARG A 125 -3.02 -19.03 30.87
CA ARG A 125 -1.56 -19.02 31.08
C ARG A 125 -0.78 -18.40 29.93
N ARG A 126 -1.37 -18.33 28.73
CA ARG A 126 -0.77 -17.74 27.54
C ARG A 126 -1.21 -16.30 27.41
N VAL A 127 -0.25 -15.40 27.23
CA VAL A 127 -0.55 -14.01 26.88
C VAL A 127 -0.78 -13.92 25.38
N ASP A 128 -1.85 -13.26 24.98
CA ASP A 128 -2.08 -12.96 23.56
C ASP A 128 -0.91 -12.12 23.03
N PRO A 129 -0.33 -12.49 21.87
CA PRO A 129 0.76 -11.71 21.29
C PRO A 129 0.26 -10.33 20.87
N ILE A 130 1.16 -9.34 20.95
CA ILE A 130 0.89 -7.99 20.50
C ILE A 130 0.91 -8.01 18.97
N PHE A 131 -0.17 -7.51 18.37
CA PHE A 131 -0.32 -7.43 16.93
C PHE A 131 0.01 -6.02 16.44
N PRO A 132 1.24 -5.76 15.95
CA PRO A 132 1.62 -4.48 15.32
C PRO A 132 0.67 -4.03 14.21
N MET A 133 0.12 -4.99 13.49
CA MET A 133 -0.68 -4.76 12.31
C MET A 133 -1.85 -5.73 12.29
N THR A 134 -3.00 -5.23 11.87
CA THR A 134 -4.21 -6.03 11.63
C THR A 134 -4.78 -5.63 10.28
N SER A 135 -5.09 -6.61 9.43
CA SER A 135 -5.89 -6.40 8.23
C SER A 135 -7.32 -6.85 8.51
N VAL A 136 -8.26 -5.91 8.50
CA VAL A 136 -9.69 -6.16 8.73
C VAL A 136 -10.38 -6.25 7.37
N GLN A 137 -10.99 -7.39 7.08
CA GLN A 137 -11.71 -7.67 5.84
C GLN A 137 -13.21 -7.47 6.03
N ASN A 138 -13.87 -7.06 4.95
CA ASN A 138 -15.32 -6.83 4.90
C ASN A 138 -15.82 -5.92 6.04
N ALA A 139 -15.05 -4.90 6.38
CA ALA A 139 -15.34 -4.05 7.52
C ALA A 139 -16.62 -3.20 7.27
N PRO A 140 -17.69 -3.37 8.06
CA PRO A 140 -18.92 -2.60 7.88
C PRO A 140 -18.69 -1.10 8.01
N GLU A 141 -17.85 -0.68 8.97
CA GLU A 141 -17.48 0.72 9.19
C GLU A 141 -16.70 1.33 8.01
N PHE A 142 -16.22 0.48 7.10
CA PHE A 142 -15.49 0.87 5.90
C PHE A 142 -16.20 0.36 4.63
N GLY A 143 -17.54 0.33 4.65
CA GLY A 143 -18.34 0.03 3.46
C GLY A 143 -18.13 -1.39 2.92
N ASN A 144 -17.93 -2.34 3.83
CA ASN A 144 -17.60 -3.74 3.53
C ASN A 144 -16.28 -3.91 2.75
N ARG A 145 -15.33 -2.98 2.91
CA ARG A 145 -14.01 -3.04 2.27
C ARG A 145 -12.95 -3.50 3.25
N THR A 146 -11.77 -3.82 2.72
CA THR A 146 -10.61 -4.20 3.53
C THR A 146 -9.78 -2.98 3.88
N TYR A 147 -9.35 -2.86 5.13
CA TYR A 147 -8.33 -1.90 5.53
C TYR A 147 -7.27 -2.55 6.40
N THR A 148 -6.08 -1.95 6.40
CA THR A 148 -5.00 -2.30 7.31
C THR A 148 -4.87 -1.20 8.35
N LYS A 149 -4.64 -1.58 9.60
CA LYS A 149 -4.26 -0.66 10.67
C LYS A 149 -2.98 -1.10 11.36
N LEU A 150 -2.26 -0.12 11.90
CA LEU A 150 -1.10 -0.35 12.77
C LEU A 150 -1.46 0.00 14.22
N ASP A 151 -1.33 -0.97 15.13
CA ASP A 151 -1.59 -0.74 16.55
C ASP A 151 -0.28 -0.44 17.33
N CYS A 152 0.89 -0.84 16.81
CA CYS A 152 2.20 -0.49 17.37
C CYS A 152 3.35 -0.61 16.36
N ARG A 153 4.51 -0.05 16.72
CA ARG A 153 5.73 -0.08 15.88
C ARG A 153 6.63 -1.25 16.22
N CYS A 154 6.92 -2.07 15.22
CA CYS A 154 8.02 -3.03 15.28
C CYS A 154 9.36 -2.30 15.12
N PRO A 155 10.47 -2.85 15.66
CA PRO A 155 11.80 -2.27 15.45
C PRO A 155 12.13 -2.01 13.97
N ARG A 156 11.71 -2.92 13.08
CA ARG A 156 11.92 -2.83 11.62
C ARG A 156 11.00 -1.84 10.89
N HIS A 157 10.02 -1.21 11.55
CA HIS A 157 9.20 -0.16 10.94
C HIS A 157 9.95 1.17 10.77
N HIS A 158 11.02 1.39 11.54
CA HIS A 158 11.79 2.64 11.52
C HIS A 158 12.84 2.71 10.42
N TYR A 159 13.36 1.55 10.01
CA TYR A 159 14.42 1.48 9.04
C TYR A 159 14.32 0.17 8.28
N PRO A 160 14.37 0.18 6.94
CA PRO A 160 14.51 -1.05 6.20
C PRO A 160 15.87 -1.63 6.55
N VAL A 161 15.92 -2.84 7.12
CA VAL A 161 17.20 -3.51 7.39
C VAL A 161 17.97 -3.56 6.07
N GLN A 162 19.13 -2.89 6.01
CA GLN A 162 19.95 -2.77 4.79
C GLN A 162 20.65 -4.07 4.38
N ALA A 163 20.55 -5.12 5.19
CA ALA A 163 21.11 -6.44 4.89
C ALA A 163 20.45 -7.10 3.68
N ALA A 164 21.19 -7.97 2.99
CA ALA A 164 20.69 -8.75 1.86
C ALA A 164 19.44 -9.57 2.26
N GLY A 165 18.41 -9.56 1.41
CA GLY A 165 17.16 -10.32 1.58
C GLY A 165 15.89 -9.48 1.74
N VAL A 166 14.72 -10.12 1.61
CA VAL A 166 13.40 -9.50 1.85
C VAL A 166 13.06 -9.57 3.34
N HIS A 167 13.48 -8.55 4.07
CA HIS A 167 13.18 -8.43 5.50
C HIS A 167 11.85 -7.70 5.69
N ARG A 168 10.75 -8.46 5.73
CA ARG A 168 9.44 -7.96 6.17
C ARG A 168 9.52 -7.51 7.64
N ALA A 169 8.85 -6.41 7.98
CA ALA A 169 8.77 -5.93 9.35
C ALA A 169 7.84 -6.79 10.23
N VAL A 170 6.80 -7.35 9.61
CA VAL A 170 5.82 -8.23 10.25
C VAL A 170 5.65 -9.54 9.48
N THR A 171 5.16 -10.58 10.15
CA THR A 171 4.75 -11.86 9.55
C THR A 171 3.32 -12.21 9.97
N SER A 172 2.59 -12.93 9.10
CA SER A 172 1.23 -13.37 9.43
C SER A 172 1.30 -14.34 10.60
N TYR A 173 0.46 -14.14 11.61
CA TYR A 173 0.40 -15.01 12.79
C TYR A 173 -0.84 -15.87 12.78
N THR A 174 -2.01 -15.24 12.64
CA THR A 174 -3.28 -15.96 12.69
C THR A 174 -4.36 -15.17 11.97
N HIS A 175 -5.44 -15.86 11.69
CA HIS A 175 -6.64 -15.28 11.12
C HIS A 175 -7.82 -15.63 12.02
N ARG A 176 -8.69 -14.65 12.30
CA ARG A 176 -9.86 -14.85 13.17
C ARG A 176 -11.10 -14.22 12.56
N TRP A 177 -12.20 -14.95 12.64
CA TRP A 177 -13.53 -14.43 12.37
C TRP A 177 -14.12 -13.80 13.63
N ASP A 178 -14.64 -12.58 13.51
CA ASP A 178 -15.46 -11.93 14.54
C ASP A 178 -16.92 -11.97 14.09
N ALA A 179 -17.71 -12.85 14.72
CA ALA A 179 -19.12 -13.03 14.39
C ALA A 179 -20.00 -11.82 14.77
N ILE A 180 -19.60 -11.03 15.77
CA ILE A 180 -20.35 -9.83 16.18
C ILE A 180 -20.14 -8.72 15.16
N LYS A 181 -18.90 -8.54 14.71
CA LYS A 181 -18.56 -7.53 13.71
C LYS A 181 -18.78 -7.98 12.28
N ASN A 182 -19.03 -9.27 12.06
CA ASN A 182 -19.12 -9.90 10.74
C ASN A 182 -17.87 -9.63 9.88
N THR A 183 -16.68 -9.69 10.51
CA THR A 183 -15.40 -9.38 9.85
C THR A 183 -14.38 -10.49 10.02
N TYR A 184 -13.54 -10.65 9.01
CA TYR A 184 -12.37 -11.53 9.09
C TYR A 184 -11.12 -10.67 9.32
N SER A 185 -10.32 -11.01 10.32
CA SER A 185 -9.11 -10.27 10.67
C SER A 185 -7.88 -11.14 10.52
N THR A 186 -6.90 -10.65 9.77
CA THR A 186 -5.54 -11.20 9.75
C THR A 186 -4.67 -10.43 10.72
N PHE A 187 -4.08 -11.11 11.68
CA PHE A 187 -3.20 -10.53 12.69
C PHE A 187 -1.76 -10.86 12.38
N TYR A 188 -0.89 -9.86 12.54
CA TYR A 188 0.53 -9.99 12.26
C TYR A 188 1.35 -9.78 13.53
N ILE A 189 2.50 -10.44 13.63
CA ILE A 189 3.48 -10.23 14.71
C ILE A 189 4.76 -9.60 14.16
N CYS A 190 5.52 -8.92 15.02
CA CYS A 190 6.82 -8.38 14.65
C CYS A 190 7.79 -9.51 14.30
N ARG A 191 8.45 -9.41 13.16
CA ARG A 191 9.46 -10.41 12.75
C ARG A 191 10.69 -10.29 13.65
N GLY A 192 11.16 -11.41 14.19
CA GLY A 192 12.29 -11.48 15.12
C GLY A 192 11.97 -11.16 16.58
N TYR A 193 10.69 -11.07 16.97
CA TYR A 193 10.29 -10.67 18.33
C TYR A 193 10.15 -11.83 19.34
N ARG A 194 10.32 -13.09 18.92
CA ARG A 194 10.56 -14.31 19.74
C ARG A 194 10.46 -15.55 18.83
N GLY A 195 11.48 -16.43 18.83
CA GLY A 195 11.33 -17.83 18.40
C GLY A 195 11.45 -18.17 16.91
N GLU A 196 12.05 -17.31 16.07
CA GLU A 196 12.54 -17.72 14.75
C GLU A 196 14.06 -17.97 14.85
N HIS A 197 14.42 -19.13 15.40
CA HIS A 197 15.73 -19.76 15.20
C HIS A 197 15.53 -20.96 14.26
#